data_AF-A0A2N4SXJ0-F1
#
_entry.id   AF-A0A2N4SXJ0-F1
#
_cell.length_a   1.000
_cell.length_b   1.000
_cell.length_c   1.000
_cell.angle_alpha   90.00
_cell.angle_beta   90.00
_cell.angle_gamma   90.00
#
_symmetry.space_group_name_H-M   'P 1'
#
loop_
_entity.id
_entity.type
_entity.pdbx_description
1 polymer ?
#
loop_
_entity_poly.entity_id
_entity_poly.type
_entity_poly.pdbx_seq_one_letter_code
_entity_poly.pdbx_strand_id
1 'polypeptide(L)'
;MSTQPDGVNDLLSRDLQAAMAVAGRWGEMMARQRAEQLRQRLMKQQHRRRELEERFEAERAVMRTELAPVEQDRFWETAKPEDIAAHYGLARQWEQHDEVARTARGRIESQVKDRHGLRVEDYLEERTPGRQRTDSVQQETAARETVDAQRDHAVAALNAAEAGRGNLQNDTDARNAAAEAEELWDSGDRRANLAKRLMDALSGTEEGRDGMRARLAADRDQGTPPIDAVRSTQRGAKARKNTGRAGGRERGLELG
;
A
#
# COMPACT_ATOMS: atom_id res chain seq x y z
N MET A 1 7.52 -17.44 -63.82
CA MET A 1 6.79 -16.24 -63.33
C MET A 1 6.81 -16.27 -61.82
N SER A 2 7.50 -15.32 -61.19
CA SER A 2 7.45 -15.09 -59.74
C SER A 2 6.14 -14.40 -59.38
N THR A 3 5.43 -14.91 -58.38
CA THR A 3 4.46 -14.13 -57.62
C THR A 3 4.77 -14.32 -56.13
N GLN A 4 5.34 -13.27 -55.60
CA GLN A 4 5.77 -13.01 -54.23
C GLN A 4 4.57 -13.03 -53.26
N PRO A 5 4.62 -13.75 -52.12
CA PRO A 5 3.70 -13.57 -51.01
C PRO A 5 4.33 -12.72 -49.89
N ASP A 6 4.83 -11.51 -50.19
CA ASP A 6 5.58 -10.70 -49.20
C ASP A 6 4.83 -9.49 -48.63
N GLY A 7 3.51 -9.33 -48.86
CA GLY A 7 2.80 -8.13 -48.38
C GLY A 7 2.19 -8.23 -46.98
N VAL A 8 1.67 -9.41 -46.61
CA VAL A 8 0.77 -9.54 -45.45
C VAL A 8 1.52 -9.94 -44.18
N ASN A 9 2.59 -10.73 -44.32
CA ASN A 9 3.51 -11.07 -43.23
C ASN A 9 4.33 -9.85 -42.77
N ASP A 10 4.60 -8.91 -43.69
CA ASP A 10 5.40 -7.71 -43.44
C ASP A 10 4.60 -6.58 -42.75
N LEU A 11 3.27 -6.58 -42.86
CA LEU A 11 2.41 -5.66 -42.13
C LEU A 11 2.21 -6.11 -40.67
N LEU A 12 2.07 -7.42 -40.45
CA LEU A 12 1.97 -8.02 -39.11
C LEU A 12 3.30 -7.92 -38.33
N SER A 13 4.44 -8.13 -38.99
CA SER A 13 5.76 -7.97 -38.36
C SER A 13 6.08 -6.51 -38.03
N ARG A 14 5.66 -5.55 -38.87
CA ARG A 14 5.87 -4.11 -38.67
C ARG A 14 4.99 -3.53 -37.56
N ASP A 15 3.75 -3.99 -37.43
CA ASP A 15 2.85 -3.62 -36.32
C ASP A 15 3.33 -4.22 -34.99
N LEU A 16 3.91 -5.42 -34.98
CA LEU A 16 4.53 -6.01 -33.80
C LEU A 16 5.80 -5.23 -33.37
N GLN A 17 6.61 -4.78 -34.33
CA GLN A 17 7.77 -3.91 -34.05
C GLN A 17 7.35 -2.54 -33.49
N ALA A 18 6.26 -1.97 -34.01
CA ALA A 18 5.66 -0.76 -33.47
C ALA A 18 5.07 -0.97 -32.06
N ALA A 19 4.40 -2.10 -31.81
CA ALA A 19 3.86 -2.46 -30.50
C ALA A 19 4.96 -2.71 -29.45
N MET A 20 6.06 -3.36 -29.81
CA MET A 20 7.24 -3.51 -28.93
C MET A 20 7.91 -2.17 -28.61
N ALA A 21 7.99 -1.25 -29.58
CA ALA A 21 8.48 0.11 -29.35
C ALA A 21 7.57 0.91 -28.39
N VAL A 22 6.25 0.74 -28.48
CA VAL A 22 5.29 1.35 -27.54
C VAL A 22 5.35 0.69 -26.16
N ALA A 23 5.45 -0.64 -26.08
CA ALA A 23 5.59 -1.38 -24.83
C ALA A 23 6.90 -1.02 -24.09
N GLY A 24 8.01 -0.79 -24.81
CA GLY A 24 9.26 -0.29 -24.23
C GLY A 24 9.07 1.08 -23.54
N ARG A 25 8.34 1.99 -24.18
CA ARG A 25 8.04 3.33 -23.64
C ARG A 25 7.10 3.29 -22.43
N TRP A 26 6.14 2.37 -22.42
CA TRP A 26 5.24 2.15 -21.28
C TRP A 26 5.95 1.45 -20.11
N GLY A 27 6.83 0.49 -20.38
CA GLY A 27 7.67 -0.15 -19.36
C GLY A 27 8.63 0.84 -18.71
N GLU A 28 9.24 1.72 -19.51
CA GLU A 28 10.07 2.82 -19.00
C GLU A 28 9.26 3.81 -18.15
N MET A 29 8.05 4.18 -18.58
CA MET A 29 7.16 5.06 -17.81
C MET A 29 6.75 4.44 -16.47
N MET A 30 6.39 3.16 -16.45
CA MET A 30 6.04 2.42 -15.22
C MET A 30 7.26 2.23 -14.31
N ALA A 31 8.45 2.02 -14.86
CA ALA A 31 9.69 1.95 -14.10
C ALA A 31 10.04 3.31 -13.45
N ARG A 32 9.87 4.42 -14.18
CA ARG A 32 10.02 5.79 -13.65
C ARG A 32 9.01 6.07 -12.53
N GLN A 33 7.75 5.70 -12.72
CA GLN A 33 6.70 5.87 -11.71
C GLN A 33 6.98 5.06 -10.44
N ARG A 34 7.41 3.79 -10.56
CA ARG A 34 7.84 2.98 -9.40
C ARG A 34 9.07 3.58 -8.72
N ALA A 35 10.04 4.05 -9.49
CA ALA A 35 11.23 4.70 -8.95
C ALA A 35 10.89 5.98 -8.18
N GLU A 36 9.96 6.79 -8.70
CA GLU A 36 9.44 7.98 -8.02
C GLU A 36 8.68 7.64 -6.74
N GLN A 37 7.81 6.62 -6.77
CA GLN A 37 7.09 6.15 -5.58
C GLN A 37 8.03 5.64 -4.49
N LEU A 38 9.05 4.86 -4.84
CA LEU A 38 10.08 4.39 -3.90
C LEU A 38 10.86 5.57 -3.32
N ARG A 39 11.28 6.53 -4.15
CA ARG A 39 11.94 7.76 -3.70
C ARG A 39 11.07 8.55 -2.73
N GLN A 40 9.78 8.73 -3.03
CA GLN A 40 8.86 9.44 -2.15
C GLN A 40 8.68 8.72 -0.81
N ARG A 41 8.59 7.39 -0.79
CA ARG A 41 8.52 6.60 0.45
C ARG A 41 9.79 6.75 1.28
N LEU A 42 10.96 6.67 0.66
CA LEU A 42 12.25 6.85 1.33
C LEU A 42 12.38 8.27 1.90
N MET A 43 12.00 9.29 1.14
CA MET A 43 11.99 10.68 1.61
C MET A 43 11.07 10.86 2.82
N LYS A 44 9.83 10.36 2.76
CA LYS A 44 8.88 10.43 3.88
C LYS A 44 9.42 9.72 5.13
N GLN A 45 10.03 8.54 4.97
CA GLN A 45 10.64 7.81 6.07
C GLN A 45 11.82 8.58 6.67
N GLN A 46 12.70 9.16 5.83
CA GLN A 46 13.83 9.97 6.29
C GLN A 46 13.35 11.22 7.03
N HIS A 47 12.35 11.93 6.51
CA HIS A 47 11.75 13.08 7.19
C HIS A 47 11.17 12.67 8.53
N ARG A 48 10.39 11.57 8.58
CA ARG A 48 9.81 11.10 9.83
C ARG A 48 10.89 10.70 10.85
N ARG A 49 11.98 10.08 10.39
CA ARG A 49 13.11 9.73 11.25
C ARG A 49 13.78 10.97 11.81
N ARG A 50 14.05 11.98 10.97
CA ARG A 50 14.61 13.27 11.40
C ARG A 50 13.71 13.98 12.40
N GLU A 51 12.40 14.01 12.17
CA GLU A 51 11.45 14.61 13.13
C GLU A 51 11.52 13.93 14.50
N LEU A 52 11.62 12.59 14.54
CA LEU A 52 11.75 11.84 15.78
C LEU A 52 13.12 12.08 16.44
N GLU A 53 14.19 12.11 15.65
CA GLU A 53 15.54 12.42 16.11
C GLU A 53 15.60 13.84 16.72
N GLU A 54 15.04 14.85 16.04
CA GLU A 54 15.00 16.24 16.50
C GLU A 54 14.21 16.40 17.81
N ARG A 55 13.05 15.74 17.91
CA ARG A 55 12.26 15.73 19.16
C ARG A 55 13.03 15.07 20.30
N PHE A 56 13.66 13.94 20.02
CA PHE A 56 14.45 13.22 21.01
C PHE A 56 15.65 14.05 21.50
N GLU A 57 16.36 14.73 20.59
CA GLU A 57 17.44 15.64 20.96
C GLU A 57 16.94 16.85 21.76
N ALA A 58 15.76 17.39 21.43
CA ALA A 58 15.15 18.45 22.22
C ALA A 58 14.80 17.97 23.65
N GLU A 59 14.22 16.77 23.80
CA GLU A 59 13.93 16.16 25.10
C GLU A 59 15.22 15.92 25.91
N ARG A 60 16.29 15.45 25.27
CA ARG A 60 17.62 15.31 25.90
C ARG A 60 18.17 16.65 26.38
N ALA A 61 18.02 17.71 25.60
CA ALA A 61 18.50 19.04 25.98
C ALA A 61 17.77 19.57 27.22
N VAL A 62 16.45 19.35 27.30
CA VAL A 62 15.65 19.69 28.50
C VAL A 62 16.12 18.89 29.69
N MET A 63 16.22 17.57 29.58
CA MET A 63 16.70 16.70 30.66
C MET A 63 18.08 17.12 31.18
N ARG A 64 19.03 17.44 30.28
CA ARG A 64 20.37 17.91 30.67
C ARG A 64 20.32 19.23 31.42
N THR A 65 19.40 20.12 31.05
CA THR A 65 19.19 21.39 31.74
C THR A 65 18.63 21.15 33.14
N GLU A 66 17.65 20.26 33.28
CA GLU A 66 17.09 19.86 34.57
C GLU A 66 18.13 19.18 35.49
N LEU A 67 19.08 18.42 34.94
CA LEU A 67 20.15 17.79 35.73
C LEU A 67 21.35 18.71 36.02
N ALA A 68 21.46 19.87 35.36
CA ALA A 68 22.57 20.79 35.54
C ALA A 68 22.82 21.26 37.01
N PRO A 69 21.80 21.41 37.88
CA PRO A 69 22.02 21.75 39.29
C PRO A 69 22.78 20.67 40.08
N VAL A 70 22.66 19.40 39.71
CA VAL A 70 23.28 18.25 40.42
C VAL A 70 24.81 18.36 40.46
N GLU A 71 25.40 18.97 39.43
CA GLU A 71 26.85 19.21 39.34
C GLU A 71 27.34 20.34 40.26
N GLN A 72 26.44 21.13 40.84
CA GLN A 72 26.79 22.33 41.58
C GLN A 72 26.66 22.07 43.08
N ASP A 73 27.68 22.41 43.86
CA ASP A 73 27.70 22.13 45.30
C ASP A 73 26.58 22.87 46.06
N ARG A 74 26.22 24.07 45.60
CA ARG A 74 25.10 24.86 46.15
C ARG A 74 23.76 24.13 46.15
N PHE A 75 23.51 23.23 45.18
CA PHE A 75 22.29 22.43 45.16
C PHE A 75 22.26 21.53 46.41
N TRP A 76 23.37 20.87 46.70
CA TRP A 76 23.49 19.92 47.80
C TRP A 76 23.46 20.57 49.20
N GLU A 77 23.68 21.88 49.30
CA GLU A 77 23.54 22.63 50.55
C GLU A 77 22.07 22.84 50.94
N THR A 78 21.17 22.93 49.96
CA THR A 78 19.75 23.26 50.18
C THR A 78 18.75 22.24 49.67
N ALA A 79 19.22 21.19 48.98
CA ALA A 79 18.36 20.20 48.33
C ALA A 79 17.49 19.46 49.35
N LYS A 80 16.18 19.39 49.06
CA LYS A 80 15.27 18.57 49.84
C LYS A 80 15.28 17.13 49.32
N PRO A 81 14.87 16.13 50.14
CA PRO A 81 14.74 14.76 49.67
C PRO A 81 13.88 14.62 48.41
N GLU A 82 12.82 15.43 48.26
CA GLU A 82 11.96 15.42 47.09
C GLU A 82 12.67 15.91 45.81
N ASP A 83 13.56 16.89 45.95
CA ASP A 83 14.38 17.42 44.86
C ASP A 83 15.39 16.35 44.42
N ILE A 84 16.05 15.71 45.39
CA ILE A 84 16.98 14.61 45.14
C ILE A 84 16.26 13.45 44.44
N ALA A 85 15.05 13.08 44.90
CA ALA A 85 14.23 12.04 44.26
C ALA A 85 13.87 12.38 42.81
N ALA A 86 13.49 13.63 42.53
CA ALA A 86 13.13 14.06 41.19
C ALA A 86 14.32 13.95 40.22
N HIS A 87 15.48 14.47 40.60
CA HIS A 87 16.68 14.41 39.77
C HIS A 87 17.21 12.97 39.64
N TYR A 88 17.12 12.16 40.70
CA TYR A 88 17.50 10.75 40.66
C TYR A 88 16.62 9.93 39.71
N GLY A 89 15.29 10.13 39.78
CA GLY A 89 14.33 9.49 38.87
C GLY A 89 14.57 9.89 37.41
N LEU A 90 14.78 11.19 37.16
CA LEU A 90 15.08 11.69 35.83
C LEU A 90 16.40 11.10 35.28
N ALA A 91 17.45 11.05 36.10
CA ALA A 91 18.73 10.46 35.72
C ALA A 91 18.60 8.96 35.40
N ARG A 92 17.85 8.19 36.20
CA ARG A 92 17.57 6.77 35.94
C ARG A 92 16.79 6.54 34.65
N GLN A 93 15.82 7.41 34.34
CA GLN A 93 15.05 7.29 33.10
C GLN A 93 15.93 7.43 31.86
N TRP A 94 16.97 8.27 31.91
CA TRP A 94 17.77 8.65 30.75
C TRP A 94 19.16 7.99 30.68
N GLU A 95 19.61 7.25 31.70
CA GLU A 95 20.98 6.72 31.79
C GLU A 95 21.39 5.78 30.63
N GLN A 96 20.43 5.14 29.99
CA GLN A 96 20.67 4.26 28.83
C GLN A 96 20.89 5.04 27.54
N HIS A 97 20.41 6.28 27.49
CA HIS A 97 20.35 7.11 26.29
C HIS A 97 21.27 8.33 26.36
N ASP A 98 21.71 8.75 27.55
CA ASP A 98 22.57 9.91 27.74
C ASP A 98 23.66 9.68 28.81
N GLU A 99 24.88 10.07 28.49
CA GLU A 99 26.02 9.99 29.42
C GLU A 99 25.90 10.99 30.58
N VAL A 100 25.37 12.19 30.34
CA VAL A 100 25.17 13.21 31.39
C VAL A 100 24.21 12.68 32.46
N ALA A 101 23.14 11.99 32.05
CA ALA A 101 22.20 11.36 32.97
C ALA A 101 22.87 10.28 33.82
N ARG A 102 23.72 9.44 33.20
CA ARG A 102 24.48 8.40 33.92
C ARG A 102 25.45 8.99 34.93
N THR A 103 26.18 10.04 34.55
CA THR A 103 27.12 10.74 35.45
C THR A 103 26.37 11.41 36.60
N ALA A 104 25.27 12.10 36.32
CA ALA A 104 24.43 12.71 37.33
C ALA A 104 23.90 11.67 38.33
N ARG A 105 23.46 10.49 37.85
CA ARG A 105 23.03 9.38 38.72
C ARG A 105 24.14 8.97 39.69
N GLY A 106 25.34 8.71 39.17
CA GLY A 106 26.48 8.32 40.00
C GLY A 106 26.92 9.40 40.99
N ARG A 107 26.82 10.68 40.61
CA ARG A 107 27.09 11.82 41.51
C ARG A 107 26.05 11.88 42.63
N ILE A 108 24.77 11.70 42.31
CA ILE A 108 23.68 11.69 43.32
C ILE A 108 23.89 10.56 44.32
N GLU A 109 24.17 9.34 43.84
CA GLU A 109 24.47 8.20 44.70
C GLU A 109 25.64 8.48 45.64
N SER A 110 26.73 9.04 45.09
CA SER A 110 27.93 9.35 45.86
C SER A 110 27.66 10.43 46.91
N GLN A 111 27.00 11.53 46.54
CA GLN A 111 26.67 12.63 47.46
C GLN A 111 25.75 12.20 48.60
N VAL A 112 24.73 11.38 48.30
CA VAL A 112 23.82 10.85 49.33
C VAL A 112 24.58 9.91 50.27
N LYS A 113 25.42 9.03 49.71
CA LYS A 113 26.27 8.13 50.52
C LYS A 113 27.24 8.90 51.41
N ASP A 114 27.92 9.92 50.87
CA ASP A 114 28.93 10.68 51.60
C ASP A 114 28.31 11.56 52.72
N ARG A 115 27.12 12.13 52.47
CA ARG A 115 26.45 13.03 53.44
C ARG A 115 25.58 12.32 54.46
N HIS A 116 24.99 11.18 54.09
CA HIS A 116 23.98 10.51 54.90
C HIS A 116 24.36 9.07 55.28
N GLY A 117 25.42 8.49 54.68
CA GLY A 117 25.85 7.11 54.95
C GLY A 117 24.92 6.02 54.41
N LEU A 118 23.91 6.40 53.62
CA LEU A 118 22.88 5.53 53.07
C LEU A 118 23.03 5.39 51.56
N ARG A 119 22.52 4.29 50.98
CA ARG A 119 22.28 4.23 49.54
C ARG A 119 21.15 5.19 49.18
N VAL A 120 21.14 5.70 47.96
CA VAL A 120 20.13 6.68 47.54
C VAL A 120 18.71 6.11 47.62
N GLU A 121 18.51 4.84 47.30
CA GLU A 121 17.20 4.19 47.43
C GLU A 121 16.72 4.14 48.88
N ASP A 122 17.60 3.71 49.80
CA ASP A 122 17.28 3.59 51.23
C ASP A 122 16.99 4.98 51.83
N TYR A 123 17.80 5.99 51.46
CA TYR A 123 17.59 7.38 51.87
C TYR A 123 16.23 7.92 51.40
N LEU A 124 15.88 7.68 50.13
CA LEU A 124 14.60 8.16 49.56
C LEU A 124 13.40 7.38 50.12
N GLU A 125 13.56 6.11 50.47
CA GLU A 125 12.53 5.33 51.14
C GLU A 125 12.20 5.89 52.52
N GLU A 126 13.23 6.18 53.32
CA GLU A 126 13.05 6.73 54.67
C GLU A 126 12.49 8.17 54.64
N ARG A 127 12.91 8.98 53.66
CA ARG A 127 12.62 10.43 53.63
C ARG A 127 11.43 10.80 52.75
N THR A 128 10.99 9.92 51.85
CA THR A 128 9.90 10.20 50.88
C THR A 128 8.85 9.07 50.82
N PRO A 129 8.28 8.61 51.95
CA PRO A 129 7.39 7.44 51.98
C PRO A 129 6.08 7.64 51.19
N GLY A 130 5.64 8.89 51.01
CA GLY A 130 4.42 9.20 50.23
C GLY A 130 4.59 9.05 48.73
N ARG A 131 5.81 9.27 48.21
CA ARG A 131 6.10 9.23 46.77
C ARG A 131 6.28 7.81 46.24
N GLN A 132 6.81 6.91 47.07
CA GLN A 132 6.90 5.50 46.71
C GLN A 132 5.53 4.85 46.47
N ARG A 133 4.49 5.25 47.23
CA ARG A 133 3.13 4.74 47.01
C ARG A 133 2.51 5.24 45.71
N THR A 134 2.81 6.46 45.29
CA THR A 134 2.33 6.97 44.01
C THR A 134 3.11 6.36 42.85
N ASP A 135 4.42 6.22 42.99
CA ASP A 135 5.28 5.63 41.97
C ASP A 135 4.98 4.14 41.78
N SER A 136 4.69 3.39 42.85
CA SER A 136 4.30 1.98 42.75
C SER A 136 2.96 1.78 42.06
N VAL A 137 1.96 2.61 42.36
CA VAL A 137 0.66 2.59 41.66
C VAL A 137 0.84 2.97 40.19
N GLN A 138 1.66 3.97 39.88
CA GLN A 138 1.99 4.34 38.50
C GLN A 138 2.74 3.23 37.76
N GLN A 139 3.62 2.50 38.44
CA GLN A 139 4.33 1.34 37.89
C GLN A 139 3.37 0.18 37.58
N GLU A 140 2.41 -0.09 38.47
CA GLU A 140 1.37 -1.08 38.23
C GLU A 140 0.46 -0.71 37.06
N THR A 141 0.08 0.57 36.93
CA THR A 141 -0.72 1.02 35.79
C THR A 141 0.06 0.94 34.48
N ALA A 142 1.34 1.35 34.49
CA ALA A 142 2.20 1.23 33.31
C ALA A 142 2.40 -0.24 32.91
N ALA A 143 2.60 -1.14 33.88
CA ALA A 143 2.70 -2.57 33.62
C ALA A 143 1.42 -3.13 32.98
N ARG A 144 0.24 -2.73 33.47
CA ARG A 144 -1.05 -3.11 32.85
C ARG A 144 -1.18 -2.58 31.43
N GLU A 145 -0.85 -1.32 31.19
CA GLU A 145 -0.86 -0.72 29.86
C GLU A 145 0.07 -1.45 28.88
N THR A 146 1.24 -1.90 29.32
CA THR A 146 2.13 -2.69 28.44
C THR A 146 1.52 -4.04 28.06
N VAL A 147 0.82 -4.71 28.98
CA VAL A 147 0.14 -5.99 28.72
C VAL A 147 -1.02 -5.79 27.75
N ASP A 148 -1.80 -4.73 27.95
CA ASP A 148 -2.90 -4.38 27.05
C ASP A 148 -2.38 -4.01 25.65
N ALA A 149 -1.31 -3.20 25.56
CA ALA A 149 -0.68 -2.86 24.29
C ALA A 149 -0.11 -4.10 23.56
N GLN A 150 0.48 -5.05 24.30
CA GLN A 150 0.93 -6.32 23.71
C GLN A 150 -0.24 -7.16 23.19
N ARG A 151 -1.35 -7.20 23.93
CA ARG A 151 -2.57 -7.89 23.52
C ARG A 151 -3.17 -7.27 22.25
N ASP A 152 -3.26 -5.95 22.20
CA ASP A 152 -3.77 -5.22 21.05
C ASP A 152 -2.88 -5.43 19.82
N HIS A 153 -1.56 -5.43 20.00
CA HIS A 153 -0.62 -5.74 18.93
C HIS A 153 -0.79 -7.18 18.41
N ALA A 154 -1.00 -8.15 19.30
CA ALA A 154 -1.28 -9.53 18.91
C ALA A 154 -2.60 -9.65 18.13
N VAL A 155 -3.65 -8.97 18.55
CA VAL A 155 -4.94 -8.92 17.84
C VAL A 155 -4.78 -8.24 16.47
N ALA A 156 -4.07 -7.13 16.38
CA ALA A 156 -3.79 -6.45 15.12
C ALA A 156 -3.00 -7.33 14.15
N ALA A 157 -2.01 -8.09 14.64
CA ALA A 157 -1.23 -9.03 13.83
C ALA A 157 -2.10 -10.18 13.29
N LEU A 158 -3.03 -10.72 14.09
CA LEU A 158 -3.98 -11.74 13.65
C LEU A 158 -4.94 -11.20 12.57
N ASN A 159 -5.51 -10.01 12.78
CA ASN A 159 -6.38 -9.36 11.80
C ASN A 159 -5.64 -9.06 10.49
N ALA A 160 -4.38 -8.65 10.55
CA ALA A 160 -3.56 -8.42 9.36
C ALA A 160 -3.25 -9.72 8.60
N ALA A 161 -3.01 -10.82 9.32
CA ALA A 161 -2.83 -12.14 8.73
C ALA A 161 -4.12 -12.66 8.07
N GLU A 162 -5.27 -12.44 8.69
CA GLU A 162 -6.58 -12.80 8.14
C GLU A 162 -6.91 -11.99 6.88
N ALA A 163 -6.69 -10.66 6.91
CA ALA A 163 -6.82 -9.82 5.73
C ALA A 163 -5.87 -10.24 4.59
N GLY A 164 -4.65 -10.66 4.93
CA GLY A 164 -3.70 -11.23 3.97
C GLY A 164 -4.22 -12.51 3.31
N ARG A 165 -4.83 -13.42 4.08
CA ARG A 165 -5.46 -14.64 3.55
C ARG A 165 -6.65 -14.32 2.65
N GLY A 166 -7.50 -13.36 3.03
CA GLY A 166 -8.62 -12.91 2.19
C GLY A 166 -8.17 -12.37 0.84
N ASN A 167 -7.10 -11.57 0.81
CA ASN A 167 -6.53 -11.07 -0.45
C ASN A 167 -5.98 -12.20 -1.34
N LEU A 168 -5.27 -13.17 -0.76
CA LEU A 168 -4.77 -14.32 -1.49
C LEU A 168 -5.90 -15.17 -2.09
N GLN A 169 -6.97 -15.39 -1.32
CA GLN A 169 -8.16 -16.12 -1.78
C GLN A 169 -8.85 -15.39 -2.93
N ASN A 170 -9.04 -14.07 -2.80
CA ASN A 170 -9.62 -13.25 -3.87
C ASN A 170 -8.78 -13.31 -5.15
N ASP A 171 -7.45 -13.28 -5.05
CA ASP A 171 -6.53 -13.40 -6.19
C ASP A 171 -6.64 -14.78 -6.85
N THR A 172 -6.78 -15.86 -6.07
CA THR A 172 -6.98 -17.22 -6.63
C THR A 172 -8.34 -17.37 -7.27
N ASP A 173 -9.39 -16.86 -6.66
CA ASP A 173 -10.76 -16.93 -7.20
C ASP A 173 -10.87 -16.12 -8.49
N ALA A 174 -10.24 -14.94 -8.56
CA ALA A 174 -10.16 -14.15 -9.78
C ALA A 174 -9.42 -14.88 -10.91
N ARG A 175 -8.34 -15.60 -10.60
CA ARG A 175 -7.61 -16.42 -11.59
C ARG A 175 -8.42 -17.62 -12.06
N ASN A 176 -9.10 -18.32 -11.15
CA ASN A 176 -9.93 -19.46 -11.47
C ASN A 176 -11.13 -19.05 -12.33
N ALA A 177 -11.83 -17.98 -11.96
CA ALA A 177 -12.94 -17.45 -12.74
C ALA A 177 -12.49 -16.99 -14.14
N ALA A 178 -11.27 -16.44 -14.27
CA ALA A 178 -10.71 -16.10 -15.56
C ALA A 178 -10.40 -17.34 -16.42
N ALA A 179 -9.85 -18.40 -15.82
CA ALA A 179 -9.57 -19.67 -16.50
C ALA A 179 -10.86 -20.38 -16.94
N GLU A 180 -11.87 -20.44 -16.07
CA GLU A 180 -13.19 -20.97 -16.40
C GLU A 180 -13.84 -20.17 -17.54
N ALA A 181 -13.75 -18.84 -17.51
CA ALA A 181 -14.28 -18.00 -18.59
C ALA A 181 -13.57 -18.23 -19.93
N GLU A 182 -12.27 -18.54 -19.91
CA GLU A 182 -11.48 -18.90 -21.09
C GLU A 182 -11.90 -20.28 -21.65
N GLU A 183 -12.07 -21.27 -20.77
CA GLU A 183 -12.57 -22.61 -21.14
C GLU A 183 -13.99 -22.57 -21.72
N LEU A 184 -14.90 -21.83 -21.09
CA LEU A 184 -16.26 -21.65 -21.61
C LEU A 184 -16.27 -20.88 -22.94
N TRP A 185 -15.36 -19.92 -23.13
CA TRP A 185 -15.25 -19.15 -24.37
C TRP A 185 -14.72 -19.99 -25.54
N ASP A 186 -13.71 -20.84 -25.30
CA ASP A 186 -13.16 -21.76 -26.31
C ASP A 186 -13.94 -23.09 -26.43
N SER A 187 -15.04 -23.23 -25.68
CA SER A 187 -15.88 -24.43 -25.76
C SER A 187 -16.46 -24.64 -27.17
N GLY A 188 -16.42 -25.89 -27.64
CA GLY A 188 -17.09 -26.29 -28.88
C GLY A 188 -18.60 -26.01 -28.86
N ASP A 189 -19.20 -26.03 -27.66
CA ASP A 189 -20.61 -25.75 -27.45
C ASP A 189 -21.00 -24.30 -27.71
N ARG A 190 -20.16 -23.31 -27.35
CA ARG A 190 -20.38 -21.90 -27.72
C ARG A 190 -20.46 -21.75 -29.24
N ARG A 191 -19.51 -22.37 -29.95
CA ARG A 191 -19.44 -22.32 -31.43
C ARG A 191 -20.61 -23.05 -32.08
N ALA A 192 -21.01 -24.21 -31.56
CA ALA A 192 -22.17 -24.95 -32.04
C ALA A 192 -23.48 -24.16 -31.84
N ASN A 193 -23.63 -23.48 -30.70
CA ASN A 193 -24.79 -22.63 -30.43
C ASN A 193 -24.82 -21.38 -31.32
N LEU A 194 -23.67 -20.78 -31.62
CA LEU A 194 -23.57 -19.68 -32.58
C LEU A 194 -23.96 -20.15 -33.99
N ALA A 195 -23.45 -21.30 -34.42
CA ALA A 195 -23.81 -21.91 -35.70
C ALA A 195 -25.32 -22.18 -35.79
N LYS A 196 -25.93 -22.71 -34.72
CA LYS A 196 -27.38 -22.94 -34.63
C LYS A 196 -28.18 -21.65 -34.77
N ARG A 197 -27.83 -20.58 -34.04
CA ARG A 197 -28.50 -19.28 -34.16
C ARG A 197 -28.38 -18.67 -35.55
N LEU A 198 -27.22 -18.82 -36.20
CA LEU A 198 -27.02 -18.34 -37.57
C LEU A 198 -27.83 -19.17 -38.56
N MET A 199 -27.92 -20.49 -38.38
CA MET A 199 -28.81 -21.34 -39.17
C MET A 199 -30.27 -20.89 -39.02
N ASP A 200 -30.76 -20.71 -37.79
CA ASP A 200 -32.13 -20.27 -37.57
C ASP A 200 -32.44 -18.89 -38.20
N ALA A 201 -31.46 -17.98 -38.22
CA ALA A 201 -31.62 -16.62 -38.74
C ALA A 201 -31.45 -16.47 -40.27
N LEU A 202 -30.67 -17.35 -40.92
CA LEU A 202 -30.23 -17.20 -42.32
C LEU A 202 -30.63 -18.38 -43.23
N SER A 203 -31.48 -19.31 -42.76
CA SER A 203 -31.84 -20.60 -43.39
C SER A 203 -32.76 -20.51 -44.62
N GLY A 204 -32.55 -19.55 -45.52
CA GLY A 204 -33.38 -19.39 -46.73
C GLY A 204 -32.62 -19.35 -48.05
N THR A 205 -31.34 -18.95 -48.07
CA THR A 205 -30.63 -18.61 -49.31
C THR A 205 -29.20 -19.17 -49.36
N GLU A 206 -28.64 -19.32 -50.56
CA GLU A 206 -27.24 -19.76 -50.74
C GLU A 206 -26.26 -18.75 -50.17
N GLU A 207 -26.54 -17.45 -50.36
CA GLU A 207 -25.72 -16.37 -49.80
C GLU A 207 -25.73 -16.37 -48.26
N GLY A 208 -26.84 -16.81 -47.64
CA GLY A 208 -26.96 -16.97 -46.19
C GLY A 208 -26.07 -18.10 -45.64
N ARG A 209 -25.89 -19.18 -46.41
CA ARG A 209 -25.02 -20.30 -46.03
C ARG A 209 -23.54 -19.95 -46.12
N ASP A 210 -23.15 -19.22 -47.16
CA ASP A 210 -21.75 -18.78 -47.30
C ASP A 210 -21.39 -17.67 -46.32
N GLY A 211 -22.31 -16.74 -46.05
CA GLY A 211 -22.13 -15.73 -45.00
C GLY A 211 -21.98 -16.34 -43.60
N MET A 212 -22.72 -17.42 -43.32
CA MET A 212 -22.58 -18.18 -42.07
C MET A 212 -21.20 -18.86 -41.96
N ARG A 213 -20.72 -19.51 -43.01
CA ARG A 213 -19.39 -20.14 -43.04
C ARG A 213 -18.27 -19.13 -42.82
N ALA A 214 -18.35 -17.99 -43.51
CA ALA A 214 -17.40 -16.89 -43.32
C ALA A 214 -17.43 -16.35 -41.88
N ARG A 215 -18.63 -16.24 -41.28
CA ARG A 215 -18.78 -15.76 -39.89
C ARG A 215 -18.24 -16.75 -38.87
N LEU A 216 -18.43 -18.05 -39.08
CA LEU A 216 -17.88 -19.11 -38.21
C LEU A 216 -16.35 -19.21 -38.33
N ALA A 217 -15.78 -19.04 -39.53
CA ALA A 217 -14.34 -18.95 -39.74
C ALA A 217 -13.74 -17.72 -39.03
N ALA A 218 -14.41 -16.56 -39.15
CA ALA A 218 -13.98 -15.34 -38.47
C ALA A 218 -14.08 -15.43 -36.94
N ASP A 219 -15.10 -16.08 -36.38
CA ASP A 219 -15.21 -16.27 -34.91
C ASP A 219 -14.09 -17.17 -34.37
N ARG A 220 -13.62 -18.14 -35.18
CA ARG A 220 -12.47 -18.99 -34.86
C ARG A 220 -11.14 -18.22 -34.91
N ASP A 221 -10.92 -17.39 -35.93
CA ASP A 221 -9.63 -16.74 -36.16
C ASP A 221 -9.49 -15.35 -35.52
N GLN A 222 -10.61 -14.70 -35.16
CA GLN A 222 -10.66 -13.30 -34.68
C GLN A 222 -11.49 -13.13 -33.39
N GLY A 223 -11.86 -14.22 -32.71
CA GLY A 223 -12.60 -14.15 -31.45
C GLY A 223 -11.73 -13.60 -30.31
N THR A 224 -12.03 -12.39 -29.82
CA THR A 224 -11.34 -11.83 -28.64
C THR A 224 -11.84 -12.50 -27.36
N PRO A 225 -10.98 -13.17 -26.57
CA PRO A 225 -11.40 -13.79 -25.32
C PRO A 225 -11.77 -12.73 -24.27
N PRO A 226 -12.61 -13.08 -23.26
CA PRO A 226 -13.14 -12.12 -22.28
C PRO A 226 -12.08 -11.31 -21.54
N ILE A 227 -10.96 -11.95 -21.19
CA ILE A 227 -9.84 -11.28 -20.48
C ILE A 227 -9.16 -10.22 -21.34
N ASP A 228 -9.05 -10.47 -22.65
CA ASP A 228 -8.48 -9.53 -23.61
C ASP A 228 -9.45 -8.40 -23.94
N ALA A 229 -10.76 -8.68 -23.95
CA ALA A 229 -11.79 -7.66 -24.14
C ALA A 229 -11.76 -6.60 -23.02
N VAL A 230 -11.57 -7.02 -21.76
CA VAL A 230 -11.47 -6.11 -20.59
C VAL A 230 -10.13 -5.36 -20.58
N ARG A 231 -9.05 -5.97 -21.07
CA ARG A 231 -7.73 -5.33 -21.18
C ARG A 231 -7.60 -4.42 -22.41
N SER A 232 -8.43 -4.63 -23.44
CA SER A 232 -8.43 -3.80 -24.64
C SER A 232 -8.96 -2.40 -24.33
N THR A 233 -8.15 -1.37 -24.61
CA THR A 233 -8.54 0.05 -24.51
C THR A 233 -9.16 0.58 -25.80
N GLN A 234 -9.34 -0.28 -26.80
CA GLN A 234 -9.92 0.08 -28.09
C GLN A 234 -11.46 0.12 -27.97
N ARG A 235 -12.05 1.29 -28.21
CA ARG A 235 -13.52 1.41 -28.34
C ARG A 235 -13.96 0.52 -29.50
N GLY A 236 -14.87 -0.42 -29.25
CA GLY A 236 -15.43 -1.29 -30.28
C GLY A 236 -15.92 -0.51 -31.50
N ALA A 237 -15.79 -1.12 -32.68
CA ALA A 237 -16.13 -0.49 -33.95
C ALA A 237 -17.57 0.07 -33.89
N LYS A 238 -17.71 1.40 -33.97
CA LYS A 238 -19.01 2.06 -34.07
C LYS A 238 -19.72 1.54 -35.32
N ALA A 239 -20.90 0.94 -35.15
CA ALA A 239 -21.78 0.59 -36.24
C ALA A 239 -21.99 1.84 -37.14
N ARG A 240 -21.62 1.75 -38.42
CA ARG A 240 -21.88 2.83 -39.37
C ARG A 240 -23.39 3.04 -39.42
N LYS A 241 -23.83 4.25 -39.09
CA LYS A 241 -25.22 4.68 -39.18
C LYS A 241 -25.68 4.48 -40.62
N ASN A 242 -26.64 3.57 -40.82
CA ASN A 242 -27.25 3.33 -42.11
C ASN A 242 -28.00 4.61 -42.51
N THR A 243 -27.46 5.39 -43.44
CA THR A 243 -28.15 6.54 -44.02
C THR A 243 -29.21 6.03 -44.97
N GLY A 244 -30.36 5.66 -44.41
CA GLY A 244 -31.59 5.46 -45.15
C GLY A 244 -32.02 6.75 -45.83
N ARG A 245 -31.98 6.72 -47.16
CA ARG A 245 -32.56 7.66 -48.13
C ARG A 245 -33.92 8.18 -47.64
N ALA A 246 -33.99 9.45 -47.22
CA ALA A 246 -35.26 10.13 -46.98
C ALA A 246 -35.92 10.42 -48.33
N GLY A 247 -37.08 9.81 -48.57
CA GLY A 247 -37.94 10.08 -49.73
C GLY A 247 -38.33 11.55 -49.77
N GLY A 248 -38.17 12.17 -50.94
CA GLY A 248 -38.58 13.54 -51.20
C GLY A 248 -40.08 13.70 -51.01
N ARG A 249 -40.47 14.71 -50.22
CA ARG A 249 -41.84 15.22 -50.14
C ARG A 249 -42.16 15.93 -51.45
N GLU A 250 -43.19 15.44 -52.14
CA GLU A 250 -43.86 16.17 -53.21
C GLU A 250 -44.41 17.48 -52.65
N ARG A 251 -44.02 18.61 -53.24
CA ARG A 251 -44.72 19.88 -53.11
C ARG A 251 -45.61 20.02 -54.35
N GLY A 252 -46.92 19.94 -54.14
CA GLY A 252 -47.90 20.31 -55.14
C GLY A 252 -47.72 21.77 -55.54
N LEU A 253 -47.56 22.00 -56.83
CA LEU A 253 -47.87 23.28 -57.46
C LEU A 253 -49.35 23.25 -57.85
N GLU A 254 -50.14 24.13 -57.24
CA GLU A 254 -51.40 24.58 -57.81
C GLU A 254 -51.13 25.46 -59.03
N LEU A 255 -51.83 25.16 -60.13
CA LEU A 255 -52.14 26.08 -61.21
C LEU A 255 -53.60 25.83 -61.61
N GLY A 256 -54.44 26.86 -61.49
CA GLY A 256 -55.77 26.93 -62.11
C GLY A 256 -56.93 26.63 -61.17
#